data_AF-A0A963LFI1-F1
#
_entry.id   AF-A0A963LFI1-F1
#
_cell.length_a   1.000
_cell.length_b   1.000
_cell.length_c   1.000
_cell.angle_alpha   90.00
_cell.angle_beta   90.00
_cell.angle_gamma   90.00
#
_symmetry.space_group_name_H-M   'P 1'
#
loop_
_entity.id
_entity.type
_entity.pdbx_description
1 polymer ?
#
loop_
_entity_poly.entity_id
_entity_poly.type
_entity_poly.pdbx_seq_one_letter_code
_entity_poly.pdbx_strand_id
1 'polypeptide(L)'
;MPLSRDLKGRATVTLSLNPATISTNTTTNGSGVAIDGSSAVMLVFQTGTRTDGTYTPDVQFSDDNSTWSDAQSYELNGAETAITASNTIVTVGVKPNVLAKYVRGRFVSTGTSSGCTACSISVIELAS
;
A
#
# COMPACT_ATOMS: atom_id res chain seq x y z
N MET A 1 -28.45 -11.16 -17.35
CA MET A 1 -28.13 -10.67 -15.98
C MET A 1 -26.69 -11.04 -15.73
N PRO A 2 -25.75 -10.11 -15.47
CA PRO A 2 -24.41 -10.52 -15.12
C PRO A 2 -24.49 -11.30 -13.80
N LEU A 3 -24.01 -12.54 -13.82
CA LEU A 3 -23.93 -13.37 -12.63
C LEU A 3 -22.96 -12.64 -11.68
N SER A 4 -23.48 -12.14 -10.55
CA SER A 4 -22.63 -11.49 -9.56
C SER A 4 -21.61 -12.52 -9.08
N ARG A 5 -20.33 -12.31 -9.41
CA ARG A 5 -19.23 -13.17 -8.99
C ARG A 5 -18.73 -12.68 -7.64
N ASP A 6 -18.61 -13.59 -6.68
CA ASP A 6 -18.03 -13.28 -5.37
C ASP A 6 -16.54 -12.93 -5.50
N LEU A 7 -16.15 -11.81 -4.89
CA LEU A 7 -14.76 -11.34 -4.89
C LEU A 7 -13.96 -12.01 -3.76
N LYS A 8 -14.61 -12.40 -2.66
CA LYS A 8 -13.88 -12.93 -1.49
C LYS A 8 -13.22 -14.28 -1.80
N GLY A 9 -13.86 -15.14 -2.58
CA GLY A 9 -13.29 -16.41 -3.04
C GLY A 9 -12.19 -16.27 -4.10
N ARG A 10 -11.94 -15.06 -4.62
CA ARG A 10 -10.94 -14.80 -5.67
C ARG A 10 -9.82 -13.90 -5.21
N ALA A 11 -9.87 -13.39 -3.98
CA ALA A 11 -8.96 -12.37 -3.50
C ALA A 11 -8.46 -12.68 -2.08
N THR A 12 -7.15 -12.74 -1.92
CA THR A 12 -6.50 -12.81 -0.61
C THR A 12 -6.07 -11.42 -0.18
N VAL A 13 -6.24 -11.10 1.10
CA VAL A 13 -5.87 -9.80 1.67
C VAL A 13 -4.80 -10.02 2.73
N THR A 14 -3.62 -9.45 2.52
CA THR A 14 -2.49 -9.53 3.45
C THR A 14 -2.09 -8.14 3.93
N LEU A 15 -1.90 -7.99 5.24
CA LEU A 15 -1.41 -6.75 5.84
C LEU A 15 0.11 -6.64 5.67
N SER A 16 0.54 -5.65 4.89
CA SER A 16 1.94 -5.23 4.78
C SER A 16 2.34 -4.32 5.95
N LEU A 17 1.48 -3.39 6.39
CA LEU A 17 1.75 -2.54 7.56
C LEU A 17 0.59 -2.63 8.56
N ASN A 18 0.92 -3.00 9.80
CA ASN A 18 -0.05 -3.00 10.90
C ASN A 18 -0.49 -1.58 11.26
N PRO A 19 -1.75 -1.38 11.68
CA PRO A 19 -2.19 -0.10 12.24
C PRO A 19 -1.27 0.38 13.36
N ALA A 20 -0.71 1.58 13.20
CA ALA A 20 0.18 2.19 14.16
C ALA A 20 0.07 3.71 14.12
N THR A 21 0.38 4.36 15.23
CA THR A 21 0.49 5.82 15.29
C THR A 21 1.86 6.25 14.80
N ILE A 22 1.89 7.12 13.79
CA ILE A 22 3.09 7.76 13.29
C ILE A 22 3.04 9.23 13.72
N SER A 23 3.80 9.59 14.74
CA SER A 23 3.81 10.93 15.35
C SER A 23 5.05 11.78 15.08
N THR A 24 6.02 11.23 14.34
CA THR A 24 7.27 11.91 13.98
C THR A 24 7.50 11.89 12.49
N ASN A 25 8.38 12.78 12.00
CA ASN A 25 8.82 12.77 10.61
C ASN A 25 9.69 11.54 10.38
N THR A 26 9.15 10.55 9.69
CA THR A 26 9.81 9.27 9.51
C THR A 26 9.38 8.59 8.22
N THR A 27 10.13 7.55 7.89
CA THR A 27 9.76 6.56 6.89
C THR A 27 9.34 5.29 7.62
N THR A 28 8.06 4.92 7.49
CA THR A 28 7.53 3.70 8.07
C THR A 28 7.34 2.65 6.99
N ASN A 29 8.22 1.65 6.98
CA ASN A 29 8.18 0.55 6.02
C ASN A 29 7.22 -0.54 6.48
N GLY A 30 6.43 -1.09 5.55
CA GLY A 30 5.71 -2.35 5.75
C GLY A 30 6.61 -3.59 5.58
N SER A 31 6.05 -4.73 5.94
CA SER A 31 6.55 -6.06 5.60
C SER A 31 6.30 -6.37 4.12
N GLY A 32 7.24 -7.07 3.50
CA GLY A 32 7.08 -7.56 2.14
C GLY A 32 6.03 -8.65 2.03
N VAL A 33 5.20 -8.54 1.00
CA VAL A 33 4.21 -9.55 0.62
C VAL A 33 4.70 -10.17 -0.68
N ALA A 34 4.79 -11.50 -0.71
CA ALA A 34 5.13 -12.23 -1.91
C ALA A 34 4.00 -12.08 -2.94
N ILE A 35 4.36 -11.76 -4.17
CA ILE A 35 3.47 -11.66 -5.31
C ILE A 35 3.98 -12.65 -6.35
N ASP A 36 3.16 -13.65 -6.68
CA ASP A 36 3.58 -14.79 -7.49
C ASP A 36 3.57 -14.50 -9.00
N GLY A 37 3.96 -13.29 -9.43
CA GLY A 37 4.13 -12.88 -10.84
C GLY A 37 2.91 -13.02 -11.76
N SER A 38 1.81 -13.60 -11.29
CA SER A 38 0.62 -13.96 -12.06
C SER A 38 -0.65 -13.33 -11.50
N SER A 39 -0.58 -12.80 -10.29
CA SER A 39 -1.70 -12.22 -9.57
C SER A 39 -1.81 -10.70 -9.77
N ALA A 40 -3.03 -10.23 -10.02
CA ALA A 40 -3.32 -8.80 -9.98
C ALA A 40 -3.21 -8.31 -8.54
N VAL A 41 -2.38 -7.28 -8.32
CA VAL A 41 -2.06 -6.77 -6.98
C VAL A 41 -2.60 -5.35 -6.81
N MET A 42 -3.26 -5.08 -5.68
CA MET A 42 -3.64 -3.73 -5.28
C MET A 42 -3.20 -3.46 -3.85
N LEU A 43 -2.66 -2.27 -3.61
CA LEU A 43 -2.35 -1.73 -2.29
C LEU A 43 -3.43 -0.72 -1.90
N VAL A 44 -3.98 -0.90 -0.71
CA VAL A 44 -4.89 0.06 -0.07
C VAL A 44 -4.15 0.69 1.09
N PHE A 45 -4.01 2.00 1.10
CA PHE A 45 -3.45 2.80 2.18
C PHE A 45 -4.58 3.52 2.90
N GLN A 46 -4.71 3.33 4.20
CA GLN A 46 -5.71 4.03 5.00
C GLN A 46 -5.04 4.87 6.10
N THR A 47 -5.60 6.03 6.37
CA THR A 47 -5.31 6.80 7.57
C THR A 47 -6.56 6.94 8.41
N GLY A 48 -6.39 6.98 9.73
CA GLY A 48 -7.42 7.34 10.69
C GLY A 48 -7.39 8.85 10.96
N THR A 49 -7.60 9.23 12.23
CA THR A 49 -7.51 10.63 12.65
C THR A 49 -6.11 11.18 12.37
N ARG A 50 -6.02 12.24 11.58
CA ARG A 50 -4.82 13.03 11.36
C ARG A 50 -4.91 14.30 12.18
N THR A 51 -3.93 14.53 13.04
CA THR A 51 -3.85 15.77 13.82
C THR A 51 -3.01 16.82 13.08
N ASP A 52 -1.86 16.40 12.53
CA ASP A 52 -0.94 17.25 11.79
C ASP A 52 -0.13 16.44 10.76
N GLY A 53 0.64 17.15 9.93
CA GLY A 53 1.65 16.60 9.04
C GLY A 53 1.14 15.74 7.87
N THR A 54 1.90 15.73 6.78
CA THR A 54 1.53 15.06 5.53
C THR A 54 2.06 13.63 5.53
N TYR A 55 1.21 12.69 5.11
CA TYR A 55 1.55 11.27 5.00
C TYR A 55 1.47 10.85 3.55
N THR A 56 2.63 10.67 2.92
CA THR A 56 2.70 10.24 1.53
C THR A 56 2.85 8.72 1.49
N PRO A 57 1.89 7.98 0.92
CA PRO A 57 2.05 6.57 0.65
C PRO A 57 3.12 6.36 -0.43
N ASP A 58 3.85 5.25 -0.35
CA ASP A 58 4.93 4.89 -1.26
C ASP A 58 4.91 3.36 -1.45
N VAL A 59 4.89 2.89 -2.68
CA VAL A 59 4.89 1.48 -3.06
C VAL A 59 6.31 1.10 -3.43
N GLN A 60 6.80 0.00 -2.87
CA GLN A 60 8.13 -0.50 -3.15
C GLN A 60 8.10 -1.95 -3.60
N PHE A 61 8.98 -2.25 -4.55
CA PHE A 61 9.17 -3.57 -5.13
C PHE A 61 10.52 -4.18 -4.74
N SER A 62 10.57 -5.51 -4.68
CA SER A 62 11.79 -6.26 -4.39
C SER A 62 11.78 -7.64 -5.07
N ASP A 63 12.96 -8.12 -5.45
CA ASP A 63 13.16 -9.46 -6.01
C ASP A 63 13.57 -10.50 -4.95
N ASP A 64 14.08 -10.04 -3.81
CA ASP A 64 14.73 -10.86 -2.77
C ASP A 64 14.19 -10.58 -1.34
N ASN A 65 13.16 -9.73 -1.22
CA ASN A 65 12.56 -9.28 0.03
C ASN A 65 13.55 -8.54 0.97
N SER A 66 14.67 -8.03 0.44
CA SER A 66 15.75 -7.38 1.21
C SER A 66 16.17 -6.05 0.59
N THR A 67 16.31 -6.01 -0.73
CA THR A 67 16.60 -4.80 -1.51
C THR A 67 15.31 -4.26 -2.11
N TRP A 68 15.01 -2.98 -1.86
CA TRP A 68 13.73 -2.37 -2.21
C TRP A 68 13.95 -1.16 -3.11
N SER A 69 13.14 -1.06 -4.16
CA SER A 69 13.12 0.07 -5.09
C SER A 69 11.73 0.70 -5.13
N ASP A 70 11.68 2.03 -5.22
CA ASP A 70 10.43 2.79 -5.31
C ASP A 70 9.76 2.52 -6.67
N ALA A 71 8.46 2.24 -6.63
CA ALA A 71 7.66 1.99 -7.81
C ALA A 71 7.61 3.23 -8.70
N GLN A 72 7.75 3.02 -10.00
CA GLN A 72 7.63 4.10 -10.97
C GLN A 72 6.18 4.33 -11.37
N SER A 73 5.80 5.55 -11.75
CA SER A 73 4.41 5.87 -12.10
C SER A 73 3.85 5.04 -13.26
N TYR A 74 4.72 4.56 -14.17
CA TYR A 74 4.29 3.69 -15.27
C TYR A 74 3.99 2.25 -14.81
N GLU A 75 4.45 1.83 -13.63
CA GLU A 75 4.22 0.50 -13.03
C GLU A 75 2.92 0.46 -12.22
N LEU A 76 2.38 1.63 -11.89
CA LEU A 76 1.23 1.79 -11.03
C LEU A 76 -0.02 2.20 -11.82
N ASN A 77 -1.18 1.74 -11.35
CA ASN A 77 -2.50 2.19 -11.74
C ASN A 77 -3.12 2.98 -10.58
N GLY A 78 -3.13 4.31 -10.70
CA GLY A 78 -3.45 5.23 -9.61
C GLY A 78 -2.25 6.12 -9.29
N ALA A 79 -2.33 6.86 -8.18
CA ALA A 79 -1.29 7.77 -7.75
C ALA A 79 -1.09 7.73 -6.24
N GLU A 80 0.18 7.79 -5.83
CA GLU A 80 0.65 7.88 -4.45
C GLU A 80 0.39 9.28 -3.89
N THR A 81 -0.89 9.57 -3.66
CA THR A 81 -1.33 10.91 -3.30
C THR A 81 -1.03 11.18 -1.83
N ALA A 82 -0.37 12.31 -1.58
CA ALA A 82 -0.11 12.80 -0.23
C ALA A 82 -1.41 12.99 0.56
N ILE A 83 -1.49 12.35 1.73
CA ILE A 83 -2.67 12.38 2.58
C ILE A 83 -2.57 13.56 3.53
N THR A 84 -3.53 14.48 3.39
CA THR A 84 -3.63 15.70 4.19
C THR A 84 -4.93 15.85 4.98
N ALA A 85 -5.80 14.84 4.92
CA ALA A 85 -7.06 14.79 5.65
C ALA A 85 -7.13 13.54 6.54
N SER A 86 -7.98 13.58 7.56
CA SER A 86 -8.31 12.41 8.39
C SER A 86 -9.15 11.40 7.61
N ASN A 87 -9.11 10.14 8.04
CA ASN A 87 -9.99 9.07 7.54
C ASN A 87 -9.93 8.90 6.02
N THR A 88 -8.74 9.06 5.44
CA THR A 88 -8.54 9.03 3.98
C THR A 88 -8.08 7.66 3.55
N ILE A 89 -8.57 7.21 2.39
CA ILE A 89 -8.14 5.98 1.74
C ILE A 89 -7.52 6.35 0.39
N VAL A 90 -6.33 5.82 0.13
CA VAL A 90 -5.65 5.91 -1.17
C VAL A 90 -5.45 4.49 -1.68
N THR A 91 -5.86 4.21 -2.91
CA THR A 91 -5.70 2.90 -3.54
C THR A 91 -4.77 3.00 -4.74
N VAL A 92 -3.85 2.05 -4.84
CA VAL A 92 -2.87 1.98 -5.92
C VAL A 92 -2.80 0.53 -6.41
N GLY A 93 -3.10 0.32 -7.68
CA GLY A 93 -2.92 -0.98 -8.34
C GLY A 93 -1.51 -1.14 -8.89
N VAL A 94 -0.99 -2.36 -8.89
CA VAL A 94 0.23 -2.74 -9.59
C VAL A 94 -0.15 -3.26 -10.97
N LYS A 95 0.53 -2.78 -12.01
CA LYS A 95 0.28 -3.23 -13.38
C LYS A 95 0.95 -4.59 -13.64
N PRO A 96 0.39 -5.40 -14.56
CA PRO A 96 0.86 -6.76 -14.81
C PRO A 96 2.27 -6.87 -15.44
N ASN A 97 2.88 -5.76 -15.85
CA ASN A 97 4.23 -5.75 -16.42
C ASN A 97 5.34 -5.68 -15.37
N VAL A 98 4.99 -5.60 -14.08
CA VAL A 98 5.95 -5.62 -12.98
C VAL A 98 6.41 -7.05 -12.72
N LEU A 99 7.73 -7.28 -12.77
CA LEU A 99 8.35 -8.60 -12.59
C LEU A 99 8.83 -8.88 -11.16
N ALA A 100 8.62 -7.93 -10.25
CA ALA A 100 9.03 -8.07 -8.87
C ALA A 100 8.31 -9.24 -8.18
N LYS A 101 9.02 -9.89 -7.25
CA LYS A 101 8.49 -11.04 -6.48
C LYS A 101 7.87 -10.63 -5.16
N TYR A 102 8.18 -9.44 -4.67
CA TYR A 102 7.69 -8.90 -3.42
C TYR A 102 7.26 -7.45 -3.60
N VAL A 103 6.18 -7.10 -2.90
CA VAL A 103 5.71 -5.73 -2.80
C VAL A 103 5.49 -5.36 -1.35
N ARG A 104 5.74 -4.10 -1.01
CA ARG A 104 5.32 -3.50 0.26
C ARG A 104 4.81 -2.10 0.03
N GLY A 105 4.00 -1.62 0.96
CA GLY A 105 3.76 -0.20 1.07
C GLY A 105 4.62 0.41 2.18
N ARG A 106 4.79 1.71 2.10
CA ARG A 106 5.51 2.56 3.04
C ARG A 106 4.73 3.86 3.20
N PHE A 107 4.91 4.51 4.34
CA PHE A 107 4.51 5.90 4.53
C PHE A 107 5.74 6.77 4.77
N VAL A 108 5.73 7.96 4.16
CA VAL A 108 6.66 9.04 4.45
C VAL A 108 5.87 10.16 5.13
N SER A 109 6.14 10.38 6.42
CA SER A 109 5.52 11.44 7.22
C SER A 109 6.42 12.67 7.30
N THR A 110 5.83 13.85 7.12
CA THR A 110 6.53 15.14 7.20
C THR A 110 5.66 16.20 7.89
N GLY A 111 6.26 17.12 8.64
CA GLY A 111 5.53 18.15 9.40
C GLY A 111 4.65 17.59 10.53
N THR A 112 4.99 16.41 11.06
CA THR A 112 4.24 15.70 12.11
C THR A 112 4.80 15.95 13.50
N SER A 113 3.92 16.17 14.48
CA SER A 113 4.28 16.32 15.91
C SER A 113 3.29 15.60 16.83
N SER A 114 2.01 15.63 16.49
CA SER A 114 0.94 14.90 17.19
C SER A 114 0.55 13.62 16.44
N GLY A 115 0.71 13.62 15.12
CA GLY A 115 0.67 12.43 14.30
C GLY A 115 -0.66 12.05 13.69
N CYS A 116 -0.69 10.81 13.20
CA CYS A 116 -1.81 10.16 12.56
C CYS A 116 -1.74 8.66 12.83
N THR A 117 -2.89 8.03 13.01
CA THR A 117 -2.98 6.58 12.97
C THR A 117 -2.98 6.14 11.51
N ALA A 118 -1.86 5.69 10.98
CA ALA A 118 -1.80 5.09 9.65
C ALA A 118 -2.17 3.61 9.79
N CYS A 119 -3.16 3.14 9.05
CA CYS A 119 -3.62 1.77 9.10
C CYS A 119 -3.62 1.08 7.75
N SER A 120 -3.21 -0.18 7.78
CA SER A 120 -3.33 -1.19 6.73
C SER A 120 -2.84 -0.77 5.36
N ILE A 121 -1.68 -1.31 4.98
CA ILE A 121 -1.35 -1.53 3.58
C ILE A 121 -1.84 -2.93 3.24
N SER A 122 -2.95 -3.04 2.53
CA SER A 122 -3.54 -4.33 2.19
C SER A 122 -3.17 -4.71 0.76
N VAL A 123 -2.42 -5.79 0.58
CA VAL A 123 -2.12 -6.37 -0.73
C VAL A 123 -3.26 -7.33 -1.08
N ILE A 124 -4.00 -7.01 -2.14
CA ILE A 124 -5.06 -7.87 -2.67
C ILE A 124 -4.49 -8.66 -3.84
N GLU A 125 -4.30 -9.96 -3.67
CA GLU A 125 -3.85 -10.89 -4.70
C GLU A 125 -5.06 -11.65 -5.25
N LEU A 126 -5.24 -11.62 -6.57
CA LEU A 126 -6.32 -12.33 -7.26
C LEU A 126 -5.88 -13.76 -7.57
N ALA A 127 -6.40 -14.75 -6.83
CA ALA A 127 -6.15 -16.16 -7.12
C ALA A 127 -6.70 -16.51 -8.51
N SER A 128 -5.86 -17.11 -9.37
CA SER A 128 -6.23 -17.53 -10.73
C SER A 128 -7.34 -18.57 -10.71
#